data_AF-A0A4R6XJG5-F1
#
_entry.id   AF-A0A4R6XJG5-F1
#
_cell.length_a   1.000
_cell.length_b   1.000
_cell.length_c   1.000
_cell.angle_alpha   90.00
_cell.angle_beta   90.00
_cell.angle_gamma   90.00
#
_symmetry.space_group_name_H-M   'P 1'
#
loop_
_entity.id
_entity.type
_entity.pdbx_description
1 polymer ?
#
loop_
_entity_poly.entity_id
_entity_poly.type
_entity_poly.pdbx_seq_one_letter_code
_entity_poly.pdbx_strand_id
1 'polypeptide(L)'
;MIADFNCIPNEPETTVVFEQHGTFDDIPACYQSWQSHDIIGERIVFLEKDLDERKDTELIDKVKASQLVQSNSPITLSRNPPEYLFINFNCAEVNKR
;
A
#
# COMPACT_ATOMS: atom_id res chain seq x y z
N MET A 1 -17.97 8.79 -6.88
CA MET A 1 -18.27 7.46 -6.30
C MET A 1 -17.26 7.23 -5.17
N ILE A 2 -17.67 6.61 -4.07
CA ILE A 2 -16.73 6.20 -3.01
C ILE A 2 -15.99 4.97 -3.54
N ALA A 3 -14.65 4.95 -3.47
CA ALA A 3 -13.88 3.77 -3.84
C ALA A 3 -14.25 2.59 -2.93
N ASP A 4 -14.44 1.42 -3.54
CA ASP A 4 -14.82 0.21 -2.82
C ASP A 4 -13.57 -0.65 -2.56
N PHE A 5 -13.12 -0.64 -1.32
CA PHE A 5 -11.98 -1.41 -0.84
C PHE A 5 -12.37 -2.68 -0.07
N ASN A 6 -13.64 -3.09 -0.09
CA ASN A 6 -14.13 -4.23 0.68
C ASN A 6 -13.55 -5.59 0.25
N CYS A 7 -12.93 -5.66 -0.92
CA CYS A 7 -12.44 -6.88 -1.54
C CYS A 7 -10.95 -6.83 -1.92
N ILE A 8 -10.12 -6.05 -1.20
CA ILE A 8 -8.66 -6.06 -1.45
C ILE A 8 -8.12 -7.47 -1.18
N PRO A 9 -7.56 -8.16 -2.19
CA PRO A 9 -7.01 -9.50 -2.00
C PRO A 9 -5.70 -9.42 -1.22
N ASN A 10 -5.48 -10.44 -0.39
CA ASN A 10 -4.25 -10.64 0.34
C ASN A 10 -3.61 -11.96 -0.08
N GLU A 11 -2.29 -12.03 -0.01
CA GLU A 11 -1.61 -13.33 -0.14
C GLU A 11 -2.04 -14.24 1.03
N PRO A 12 -2.10 -15.57 0.84
CA PRO A 12 -2.68 -16.51 1.82
C PRO A 12 -2.12 -16.42 3.25
N GLU A 13 -0.87 -15.97 3.39
CA GLU A 13 -0.16 -15.86 4.68
C GLU A 13 -0.03 -14.40 5.15
N THR A 14 -0.66 -13.46 4.45
CA THR A 14 -0.69 -12.05 4.82
C THR A 14 -1.93 -11.73 5.64
N THR A 15 -1.72 -11.23 6.85
CA THR A 15 -2.78 -10.70 7.72
C THR A 15 -2.70 -9.18 7.74
N VAL A 16 -3.84 -8.52 7.48
CA VAL A 16 -3.98 -7.07 7.68
C VAL A 16 -4.23 -6.80 9.16
N VAL A 17 -3.33 -6.07 9.81
CA VAL A 17 -3.41 -5.71 11.24
C VAL A 17 -4.06 -4.35 11.47
N PHE A 18 -4.01 -3.47 10.48
CA PHE A 18 -4.68 -2.18 10.51
C PHE A 18 -5.10 -1.80 9.09
N GLU A 19 -6.28 -1.20 8.97
CA GLU A 19 -6.82 -0.71 7.70
C GLU A 19 -7.51 0.64 7.93
N GLN A 20 -7.26 1.58 7.01
CA GLN A 20 -7.93 2.88 6.99
C GLN A 20 -8.21 3.31 5.55
N HIS A 21 -9.48 3.54 5.24
CA HIS A 21 -9.91 4.12 3.96
C HIS A 21 -9.86 5.63 4.04
N GLY A 22 -9.44 6.27 2.95
CA GLY A 22 -9.37 7.72 2.87
C GLY A 22 -8.95 8.20 1.49
N THR A 23 -8.24 9.32 1.46
CA THR A 23 -7.66 9.88 0.25
C THR A 23 -6.17 10.09 0.49
N PHE A 24 -5.36 9.74 -0.51
CA PHE A 24 -3.95 10.09 -0.55
C PHE A 24 -3.78 11.16 -1.64
N ASP A 25 -3.42 12.37 -1.22
CA ASP A 25 -3.68 13.61 -1.97
C ASP A 25 -5.17 13.74 -2.34
N ASP A 26 -5.48 13.54 -3.62
CA ASP A 26 -6.79 13.64 -4.24
C ASP A 26 -7.31 12.30 -4.76
N ILE A 27 -6.54 11.22 -4.57
CA ILE A 27 -6.88 9.87 -5.04
C ILE A 27 -7.50 9.06 -3.89
N PRO A 28 -8.65 8.41 -4.08
CA PRO A 28 -9.15 7.42 -3.13
C PRO A 28 -8.10 6.34 -2.85
N ALA A 29 -7.84 6.07 -1.58
CA ALA A 29 -6.78 5.16 -1.17
C ALA A 29 -7.16 4.37 0.10
N CYS A 30 -6.55 3.21 0.25
CA CYS A 30 -6.63 2.40 1.46
C CYS A 30 -5.22 2.20 2.03
N TYR A 31 -5.00 2.71 3.24
CA TYR A 31 -3.80 2.43 4.01
C TYR A 31 -3.94 1.10 4.74
N GLN A 32 -2.93 0.25 4.70
CA GLN A 32 -2.89 -0.99 5.46
C GLN A 32 -1.52 -1.20 6.11
N SER A 33 -1.53 -1.60 7.38
CA SER A 33 -0.39 -2.28 7.99
C SER A 33 -0.65 -3.78 7.93
N TRP A 34 0.36 -4.56 7.56
CA TRP A 34 0.23 -5.99 7.32
C TRP A 34 1.40 -6.76 7.92
N GLN A 35 1.16 -8.05 8.16
CA GLN A 35 2.17 -9.02 8.55
C GLN A 35 2.05 -10.25 7.66
N SER A 36 3.16 -10.70 7.09
CA SER A 36 3.27 -11.96 6.37
C SER A 36 4.44 -12.76 6.96
N HIS A 37 4.14 -13.90 7.59
CA HIS A 37 5.11 -14.66 8.38
C HIS A 37 5.87 -13.79 9.40
N ASP A 38 7.17 -13.64 9.18
CA ASP A 38 8.12 -12.89 9.99
C ASP A 38 8.44 -11.54 9.36
N ILE A 39 7.64 -11.05 8.41
CA ILE A 39 7.80 -9.73 7.79
C ILE A 39 6.58 -8.89 8.14
N ILE A 40 6.81 -7.68 8.62
CA ILE A 40 5.79 -6.64 8.71
C ILE A 40 6.03 -5.59 7.64
N GLY A 41 4.97 -4.91 7.23
CA GLY A 41 5.08 -3.78 6.33
C GLY A 41 3.82 -2.93 6.32
N GLU A 42 3.92 -1.85 5.57
CA GLU A 42 2.84 -0.90 5.37
C GLU A 42 2.64 -0.73 3.87
N ARG A 43 1.42 -0.41 3.46
CA ARG A 43 1.12 -0.16 2.06
C ARG A 43 -0.02 0.82 1.89
N ILE A 44 0.02 1.54 0.77
CA ILE A 44 -1.13 2.25 0.25
C ILE A 44 -1.63 1.47 -0.97
N VAL A 45 -2.94 1.23 -0.98
CA VAL A 45 -3.65 0.54 -2.05
C VAL A 45 -4.53 1.54 -2.79
N PHE A 46 -4.39 1.58 -4.10
CA PHE A 46 -5.25 2.36 -4.99
C PHE A 46 -6.05 1.41 -5.90
N LEU A 47 -7.23 1.84 -6.34
CA LEU A 47 -7.94 1.19 -7.43
C LEU A 47 -7.39 1.69 -8.76
N GLU A 48 -7.11 0.79 -9.69
CA GLU A 48 -6.50 1.14 -10.97
C GLU A 48 -7.34 2.15 -11.77
N LYS A 49 -8.66 1.97 -11.73
CA LYS A 49 -9.63 2.87 -12.37
C LYS A 49 -9.62 4.31 -11.84
N ASP A 50 -9.06 4.54 -10.65
CA ASP A 50 -9.06 5.85 -9.97
C ASP A 50 -7.69 6.56 -10.14
N LEU A 51 -6.74 5.97 -10.86
CA LEU A 51 -5.39 6.53 -11.06
C LEU A 51 -5.29 7.51 -12.24
N ASP A 52 -6.31 7.67 -13.09
CA ASP A 52 -6.33 8.63 -14.22
C ASP A 52 -5.03 8.67 -15.05
N GLU A 53 -4.45 7.49 -15.36
CA GLU A 53 -3.17 7.35 -16.09
C GLU A 53 -1.93 7.96 -15.39
N ARG A 54 -1.99 8.22 -14.07
CA ARG A 54 -0.82 8.64 -13.27
C ARG A 54 0.30 7.62 -13.38
N LYS A 55 1.52 8.12 -13.55
CA LYS A 55 2.71 7.29 -13.69
C LYS A 55 3.12 6.70 -12.34
N ASP A 56 3.53 5.44 -12.35
CA ASP A 56 4.07 4.74 -11.19
C ASP A 56 5.18 5.54 -10.48
N THR A 57 6.07 6.20 -11.24
CA THR A 57 7.14 7.03 -10.69
C THR A 57 6.59 8.22 -9.90
N GLU A 58 5.53 8.87 -10.39
CA GLU A 58 4.90 10.00 -9.69
C GLU A 58 4.25 9.55 -8.37
N LEU A 59 3.55 8.41 -8.40
CA LEU A 59 2.90 7.86 -7.21
C LEU A 59 3.93 7.44 -6.16
N ILE A 60 5.02 6.80 -6.59
CA ILE A 60 6.14 6.43 -5.70
C ILE A 60 6.77 7.68 -5.10
N ASP A 61 7.05 8.71 -5.90
CA ASP A 61 7.68 9.94 -5.42
C ASP A 61 6.80 10.67 -4.40
N LYS A 62 5.47 10.70 -4.62
CA LYS A 62 4.49 11.23 -3.65
C LYS A 62 4.47 10.43 -2.35
N VAL A 63 4.45 9.09 -2.42
CA VAL A 63 4.49 8.24 -1.23
C VAL A 63 5.80 8.43 -0.48
N LYS A 64 6.96 8.48 -1.15
CA LYS A 64 8.26 8.77 -0.55
C LYS A 64 8.32 10.13 0.14
N ALA A 65 7.67 11.14 -0.44
CA ALA A 65 7.63 12.49 0.12
C ALA A 65 6.65 12.64 1.30
N SER A 66 5.80 11.63 1.54
CA SER A 66 4.86 11.61 2.66
C SER A 66 5.56 11.35 4.00
N GLN A 67 4.87 11.67 5.11
CA GLN A 67 5.36 11.36 6.46
C GLN A 67 5.17 9.88 6.85
N LEU A 68 4.64 9.04 5.95
CA LEU A 68 4.37 7.63 6.21
C LEU A 68 5.64 6.78 6.06
N VAL A 69 6.55 7.16 5.17
CA VAL A 69 7.71 6.34 4.81
C VAL A 69 8.86 6.66 5.76
N GLN A 70 9.37 5.65 6.44
CA GLN A 70 10.55 5.78 7.28
C GLN A 70 11.80 6.05 6.43
N SER A 71 12.72 6.83 6.98
CA SER A 71 13.99 7.15 6.30
C SER A 71 14.70 5.89 5.82
N ASN A 72 15.10 5.89 4.54
CA ASN A 72 15.77 4.77 3.87
C ASN A 72 14.96 3.47 3.73
N SER A 73 13.65 3.50 3.98
CA SER A 73 12.82 2.33 3.70
C SER A 73 12.70 2.07 2.19
N PRO A 74 12.92 0.83 1.73
CA PRO A 74 12.67 0.48 0.34
C PRO A 74 11.17 0.59 0.04
N ILE A 75 10.86 1.10 -1.15
CA ILE A 75 9.49 1.12 -1.68
C ILE A 75 9.41 0.16 -2.85
N THR A 76 8.36 -0.68 -2.85
CA THR A 76 8.03 -1.57 -3.96
C THR A 76 6.62 -1.32 -4.46
N LEU A 77 6.38 -1.69 -5.71
CA LEU A 77 5.10 -1.51 -6.39
C LEU A 77 4.64 -2.85 -6.95
N SER A 78 3.36 -3.18 -6.76
CA SER A 78 2.73 -4.40 -7.29
C SER A 78 1.34 -4.12 -7.86
N ARG A 79 0.99 -4.81 -8.94
CA ARG A 79 -0.31 -4.73 -9.63
C ARG A 79 -0.97 -6.09 -9.76
N ASN A 80 -0.88 -6.88 -8.69
CA ASN A 80 -1.44 -8.23 -8.65
C ASN A 80 -2.48 -8.34 -7.52
N PRO A 81 -3.78 -8.35 -7.85
CA PRO A 81 -4.36 -8.40 -9.19
C PRO A 81 -4.45 -6.99 -9.84
N PRO A 82 -4.66 -6.88 -11.17
CA PRO A 82 -4.48 -5.64 -11.93
C PRO A 82 -5.47 -4.52 -11.60
N GLU A 83 -6.57 -4.83 -10.89
CA GLU A 83 -7.54 -3.85 -10.42
C GLU A 83 -7.00 -2.96 -9.30
N TYR A 84 -5.88 -3.36 -8.69
CA TYR A 84 -5.26 -2.66 -7.58
C TYR A 84 -3.81 -2.32 -7.87
N LEU A 85 -3.39 -1.17 -7.36
CA LEU A 85 -2.00 -0.79 -7.23
C LEU A 85 -1.61 -0.81 -5.76
N PHE A 86 -0.63 -1.63 -5.41
CA PHE A 86 -0.05 -1.71 -4.08
C PHE A 86 1.31 -1.01 -4.07
N ILE A 87 1.46 0.01 -3.24
CA ILE A 87 2.76 0.62 -2.94
C ILE A 87 3.15 0.20 -1.53
N ASN A 88 4.13 -0.69 -1.41
CA ASN A 88 4.60 -1.20 -0.12
C ASN A 88 5.83 -0.42 0.34
N PHE A 89 5.91 -0.16 1.64
CA PHE A 89 6.99 0.54 2.30
C PHE A 89 7.10 0.07 3.75
N ASN A 90 8.14 0.50 4.45
CA ASN A 90 8.43 0.15 5.85
C ASN A 90 8.51 -1.36 6.10
N CYS A 91 8.92 -2.15 5.10
CA CYS A 91 9.07 -3.59 5.23
C CYS A 91 10.27 -3.94 6.13
N ALA A 92 10.03 -4.74 7.16
CA ALA A 92 11.06 -5.18 8.10
C ALA A 92 10.79 -6.60 8.62
N GLU A 93 11.86 -7.32 8.96
CA GLU A 93 11.74 -8.59 9.67
C GLU A 93 11.32 -8.37 11.12
N VAL A 94 10.43 -9.23 11.61
CA VAL A 94 10.05 -9.34 13.00
C VAL A 94 11.20 -9.99 13.74
N ASN A 95 11.96 -9.20 14.48
CA ASN A 95 13.02 -9.71 15.35
C ASN A 95 12.42 -10.66 16.40
N LYS A 96 12.65 -11.96 16.23
CA LYS A 96 12.35 -12.98 17.25
C LYS A 96 13.35 -12.79 18.39
N ARG A 97 12.86 -12.25 19.51
CA ARG A 97 13.61 -12.20 20.78
C ARG A 97 13.74 -13.58 21.41
#